data_AF-A0A8T3CWJ7-F1
#
_entry.id   AF-A0A8T3CWJ7-F1
#
_cell.length_a   1.000
_cell.length_b   1.000
_cell.length_c   1.000
_cell.angle_alpha   90.00
_cell.angle_beta   90.00
_cell.angle_gamma   90.00
#
_symmetry.space_group_name_H-M   'P 1'
#
loop_
_entity.id
_entity.type
_entity.pdbx_description
1 polymer ?
#
loop_
_entity_poly.entity_id
_entity_poly.type
_entity_poly.pdbx_seq_one_letter_code
_entity_poly.pdbx_strand_id
1 'polypeptide(L)'
;MALNISALLMALLLLSSLDFDTEHMVGATSVRERCECDKVVDFVPWRRIMDFTVTDKGPLCKHIQTVLHLKNKKHVCLNPESSQGQRLQKCWKRSQKNPGRKGECLRLKHGRSKKRTETL
;
A
#
# COMPACT_ATOMS: atom_id res chain seq x y z
N MET A 1 3.14 69.85 17.91
CA MET A 1 3.47 68.43 18.16
C MET A 1 3.77 67.79 16.82
N ALA A 2 5.05 67.72 16.43
CA ALA A 2 5.44 67.08 15.18
C ALA A 2 5.35 65.56 15.40
N LEU A 3 4.34 64.94 14.82
CA LEU A 3 4.24 63.48 14.80
C LEU A 3 5.38 62.98 13.90
N ASN A 4 6.38 62.34 14.50
CA ASN A 4 7.52 61.79 13.78
C ASN A 4 7.04 60.62 12.92
N ILE A 5 6.89 60.89 11.63
CA ILE A 5 6.45 59.92 10.61
C ILE A 5 7.34 58.67 10.64
N SER A 6 8.64 58.82 10.90
CA SER A 6 9.58 57.70 11.09
C SER A 6 9.21 56.80 12.28
N ALA A 7 8.78 57.38 13.40
CA ALA A 7 8.34 56.60 14.56
C ALA A 7 7.03 55.85 14.31
N LEU A 8 6.12 56.45 13.54
CA LEU A 8 4.88 55.81 13.08
C LEU A 8 5.15 54.64 12.14
N LEU A 9 6.08 54.79 11.19
CA LEU A 9 6.46 53.72 10.26
C LEU A 9 7.13 52.55 10.98
N MET A 10 8.01 52.83 11.94
CA MET A 10 8.65 51.79 12.76
C MET A 10 7.64 51.05 13.65
N ALA A 11 6.67 51.76 14.23
CA ALA A 11 5.60 51.14 15.02
C ALA A 11 4.70 50.23 14.16
N LEU A 12 4.38 50.63 12.93
CA LEU A 12 3.58 49.84 12.00
C LEU A 12 4.28 48.53 11.59
N LEU A 13 5.59 48.59 11.34
CA LEU A 13 6.41 47.41 11.01
C LEU A 13 6.47 46.40 12.17
N LEU A 14 6.59 46.89 13.40
CA LEU A 14 6.60 46.04 14.60
C LEU A 14 5.24 45.36 14.82
N LEU A 15 4.12 46.05 14.55
CA LEU A 15 2.78 45.48 14.64
C LEU A 15 2.55 44.39 13.59
N SER A 16 3.03 44.58 12.35
CA SER A 16 2.89 43.56 11.29
C SER A 16 3.71 42.29 11.52
N SER A 17 4.67 42.33 12.46
CA SER A 17 5.51 41.17 12.81
C SER A 17 4.82 40.23 13.81
N LEU A 18 3.67 40.62 14.37
CA LEU A 18 2.97 39.89 15.45
C LEU A 18 1.88 38.92 14.94
N ASP A 19 1.65 38.79 13.63
CA ASP A 19 0.55 37.99 13.05
C ASP A 19 1.00 36.70 12.33
N PHE A 20 2.12 36.10 12.73
CA PHE A 20 2.57 34.80 12.19
C PHE A 20 2.59 33.68 13.23
N ASP A 21 1.45 33.46 13.88
CA ASP A 21 1.10 32.13 14.39
C ASP A 21 -0.19 31.68 13.69
N THR A 22 -0.09 31.48 12.37
CA THR A 22 -1.03 30.56 11.72
C THR A 22 -0.57 29.16 12.11
N GLU A 23 -0.98 28.71 13.30
CA GLU A 23 -1.06 27.28 13.58
C GLU A 23 -1.92 26.69 12.46
N HIS A 24 -1.25 26.08 11.50
CA HIS A 24 -1.89 25.16 10.57
C HIS A 24 -2.22 23.92 11.41
N MET A 25 -3.24 24.03 12.26
CA MET A 25 -3.94 22.89 12.81
C MET A 25 -4.61 22.23 11.62
N VAL A 26 -3.84 21.38 10.94
CA VAL A 26 -4.40 20.25 10.19
C VAL A 26 -5.16 19.46 11.24
N GLY A 27 -6.41 19.86 11.47
CA GLY A 27 -7.35 19.11 12.27
C GLY A 27 -7.24 17.68 11.77
N ALA A 28 -6.98 16.76 12.70
CA ALA A 28 -6.83 15.36 12.42
C ALA A 28 -8.11 14.89 11.72
N THR A 29 -8.15 15.01 10.40
CA THR A 29 -9.08 14.27 9.57
C THR A 29 -8.66 12.86 9.84
N SER A 30 -9.44 12.14 10.66
CA SER A 30 -9.25 10.72 10.86
C SER A 30 -9.22 10.12 9.46
N VAL A 31 -8.04 9.81 8.96
CA VAL A 31 -7.86 9.33 7.60
C VAL A 31 -8.48 7.95 7.61
N ARG A 32 -9.76 7.90 7.19
CA ARG A 32 -10.50 6.65 7.12
C ARG A 32 -9.75 5.76 6.13
N GLU A 33 -9.53 4.52 6.53
CA GLU A 33 -8.86 3.58 5.65
C GLU A 33 -9.65 3.42 4.34
N ARG A 34 -8.93 3.45 3.23
CA ARG A 34 -9.38 3.30 1.85
C ARG A 34 -8.46 2.29 1.17
N CYS A 35 -8.77 1.03 1.39
CA CYS A 35 -8.13 -0.10 0.73
C CYS A 35 -8.78 -0.32 -0.65
N GLU A 36 -8.00 -0.67 -1.69
CA GLU A 36 -8.55 -1.06 -3.00
C GLU A 36 -9.41 -2.34 -2.94
N CYS A 37 -9.01 -3.30 -2.11
CA CYS A 37 -9.68 -4.57 -1.91
C CYS A 37 -10.78 -4.51 -0.85
N ASP A 38 -12.04 -4.46 -1.26
CA ASP A 38 -13.20 -4.58 -0.36
C ASP A 38 -13.54 -6.04 -0.01
N LYS A 39 -13.31 -6.96 -0.95
CA LYS A 39 -13.60 -8.39 -0.81
C LYS A 39 -12.39 -9.22 -1.20
N VAL A 40 -12.10 -10.26 -0.43
CA VAL A 40 -10.97 -11.16 -0.66
C VAL A 40 -11.44 -12.59 -0.91
N VAL A 41 -10.63 -13.35 -1.64
CA VAL A 41 -10.77 -14.80 -1.79
C VAL A 41 -9.52 -15.50 -1.25
N ASP A 42 -9.65 -16.71 -0.73
CA ASP A 42 -8.50 -17.44 -0.19
C ASP A 42 -7.68 -18.19 -1.26
N PHE A 43 -8.31 -18.48 -2.40
CA PHE A 43 -7.66 -19.27 -3.45
C PHE A 43 -8.18 -18.95 -4.85
N VAL A 44 -7.24 -18.88 -5.79
CA VAL A 44 -7.48 -18.85 -7.23
C VAL A 44 -6.57 -19.85 -7.93
N PRO A 45 -7.08 -20.73 -8.79
CA PRO A 45 -6.24 -21.65 -9.55
C PRO A 45 -5.15 -20.92 -10.34
N TRP A 46 -3.87 -21.28 -10.12
CA TRP A 46 -2.70 -20.63 -10.74
C TRP A 46 -2.81 -20.49 -12.27
N ARG A 47 -3.41 -21.48 -12.95
CA ARG A 47 -3.61 -21.50 -14.41
C ARG A 47 -4.49 -20.35 -14.92
N ARG A 48 -5.31 -19.74 -14.05
CA ARG A 48 -6.21 -18.63 -14.37
C ARG A 48 -5.56 -17.26 -14.14
N ILE A 49 -4.48 -17.20 -13.37
CA ILE A 49 -3.77 -15.97 -13.02
C ILE A 49 -2.80 -15.63 -14.15
N MET A 50 -2.84 -14.39 -14.62
CA MET A 50 -1.98 -13.86 -15.67
C MET A 50 -0.86 -13.00 -15.07
N ASP A 51 -1.21 -12.10 -14.15
CA ASP A 51 -0.27 -11.30 -13.36
C ASP A 51 -0.86 -11.06 -11.96
N PHE A 52 -0.09 -10.45 -11.07
CA PHE A 52 -0.55 -10.06 -9.74
C PHE A 52 0.15 -8.78 -9.30
N THR A 53 -0.49 -7.94 -8.52
CA THR A 53 0.11 -6.76 -7.90
C THR A 53 0.05 -6.92 -6.40
N VAL A 54 1.17 -6.61 -5.71
CA VAL A 54 1.21 -6.58 -4.25
C VAL A 54 1.49 -5.15 -3.83
N THR A 55 0.62 -4.61 -2.99
CA THR A 55 0.75 -3.28 -2.41
C THR A 55 0.96 -3.45 -0.91
N ASP A 56 2.08 -2.93 -0.40
CA ASP A 56 2.39 -2.94 1.02
C ASP A 56 1.46 -1.96 1.78
N LYS A 57 1.47 -2.07 3.11
CA LYS A 57 0.69 -1.18 3.99
C LYS A 57 1.09 0.27 3.76
N GLY A 58 0.10 1.16 3.79
CA GLY A 58 0.30 2.60 3.61
C GLY A 58 -0.58 3.44 4.54
N PRO A 59 -0.51 4.78 4.44
CA PRO A 59 -1.27 5.69 5.30
C PRO A 59 -2.79 5.55 5.13
N LEU A 60 -3.24 5.10 3.95
CA LEU A 60 -4.66 4.89 3.64
C LEU A 60 -5.12 3.44 3.82
N CYS A 61 -4.23 2.45 3.89
CA CYS A 61 -4.62 1.06 4.01
C CYS A 61 -3.61 0.31 4.88
N LYS A 62 -4.04 -0.15 6.06
CA LYS A 62 -3.16 -0.85 7.01
C LYS A 62 -2.96 -2.33 6.69
N HIS A 63 -3.54 -2.81 5.60
CA HIS A 63 -3.47 -4.19 5.14
C HIS A 63 -2.62 -4.30 3.87
N ILE A 64 -1.88 -5.40 3.75
CA ILE A 64 -1.21 -5.75 2.50
C ILE A 64 -2.29 -6.17 1.51
N GLN A 65 -2.23 -5.66 0.29
CA GLN A 65 -3.19 -5.97 -0.77
C GLN A 65 -2.52 -6.81 -1.83
N THR A 66 -3.17 -7.88 -2.29
CA THR A 66 -2.69 -8.70 -3.41
C THR A 66 -3.79 -8.81 -4.45
N VAL A 67 -3.68 -8.03 -5.51
CA VAL A 67 -4.64 -8.03 -6.63
C VAL A 67 -4.17 -9.03 -7.68
N LEU A 68 -5.00 -9.98 -8.06
CA LEU A 68 -4.72 -10.95 -9.12
C LEU A 68 -5.39 -10.49 -10.41
N HIS A 69 -4.60 -10.35 -11.47
CA HIS A 69 -5.09 -10.11 -12.82
C HIS A 69 -5.33 -11.45 -13.49
N LEU A 70 -6.59 -11.78 -13.75
CA LEU A 70 -6.97 -13.06 -14.34
C LEU A 70 -6.98 -12.99 -15.88
N LYS A 71 -6.83 -14.14 -16.54
CA LYS A 71 -6.84 -14.25 -18.02
C LYS A 71 -8.12 -13.71 -18.66
N ASN A 72 -9.24 -13.73 -17.95
CA ASN A 72 -10.52 -13.22 -18.43
C ASN A 72 -10.69 -11.70 -18.18
N LYS A 73 -9.59 -10.96 -18.01
CA LYS A 73 -9.56 -9.52 -17.71
C LYS A 73 -10.28 -9.12 -16.41
N LYS A 74 -10.63 -10.07 -15.55
CA LYS A 74 -11.19 -9.79 -14.22
C LYS A 74 -10.07 -9.62 -13.21
N HIS A 75 -10.27 -8.75 -12.24
CA HIS A 75 -9.36 -8.58 -11.10
C HIS A 75 -10.03 -9.15 -9.84
N VAL A 76 -9.26 -9.81 -9.00
CA VAL A 76 -9.73 -10.34 -7.72
C VAL A 76 -8.68 -10.12 -6.65
N CYS A 77 -9.09 -9.73 -5.44
CA CYS A 77 -8.16 -9.61 -4.33
C CYS A 77 -8.00 -10.93 -3.61
N LEU A 78 -6.76 -11.30 -3.34
CA LEU A 78 -6.40 -12.50 -2.62
C LEU A 78 -6.21 -12.17 -1.14
N ASN A 79 -6.76 -13.00 -0.25
CA ASN A 79 -6.60 -12.86 1.19
C ASN A 79 -5.11 -12.94 1.55
N PRO A 80 -4.52 -11.91 2.17
CA PRO A 80 -3.10 -11.92 2.52
C PRO A 80 -2.71 -13.02 3.51
N GLU A 81 -3.67 -13.52 4.29
CA GLU A 81 -3.44 -14.55 5.31
C GLU A 81 -3.60 -15.97 4.76
N SER A 82 -4.19 -16.13 3.58
CA SER A 82 -4.33 -17.43 2.93
C SER A 82 -2.96 -18.05 2.56
N SER A 83 -2.90 -19.38 2.45
CA SER A 83 -1.67 -20.08 2.04
C SER A 83 -1.14 -19.57 0.68
N GLN A 84 -2.04 -19.30 -0.26
CA GLN A 84 -1.68 -18.74 -1.56
C GLN A 84 -1.19 -17.30 -1.44
N GLY A 85 -1.87 -16.46 -0.64
CA GLY A 85 -1.50 -15.07 -0.39
C GLY A 85 -0.12 -14.93 0.22
N GLN A 86 0.14 -15.66 1.31
CA GLN A 86 1.45 -15.69 1.95
C GLN A 86 2.55 -16.19 1.01
N ARG A 87 2.27 -17.19 0.17
CA ARG A 87 3.23 -17.69 -0.82
C ARG A 87 3.58 -16.63 -1.85
N LEU A 88 2.58 -15.92 -2.38
CA LEU A 88 2.79 -14.84 -3.34
C LEU A 88 3.57 -13.69 -2.71
N GLN A 89 3.20 -13.23 -1.52
CA GLN A 89 3.91 -12.17 -0.81
C GLN A 89 5.38 -12.54 -0.55
N LYS A 90 5.65 -13.75 -0.05
CA LYS A 90 7.02 -14.23 0.19
C LYS A 90 7.83 -14.30 -1.11
N CYS A 91 7.21 -14.69 -2.22
CA CYS A 91 7.89 -14.71 -3.51
C CYS A 91 8.12 -13.29 -4.05
N TRP A 92 7.12 -12.42 -3.97
CA TRP A 92 7.19 -11.03 -4.40
C TRP A 92 8.29 -10.25 -3.70
N LYS A 93 8.40 -10.38 -2.37
CA LYS A 93 9.50 -9.79 -1.57
C LYS A 93 10.88 -10.24 -2.07
N ARG A 94 11.01 -11.47 -2.58
CA ARG A 94 12.26 -11.97 -3.18
C ARG A 94 12.48 -11.42 -4.59
N SER A 95 11.41 -11.28 -5.38
CA SER A 95 11.50 -10.74 -6.74
C SER A 95 11.71 -9.24 -6.80
N GLN A 96 11.53 -8.48 -5.71
CA GLN A 96 11.86 -7.05 -5.69
C GLN A 96 13.33 -6.78 -6.07
N LYS A 97 14.25 -7.70 -5.75
CA LYS A 97 15.66 -7.62 -6.17
C LYS A 97 15.86 -7.86 -7.67
N ASN A 98 14.89 -8.49 -8.35
CA ASN A 98 14.92 -8.85 -9.76
C ASN A 98 13.51 -8.76 -10.37
N PRO A 99 13.00 -7.54 -10.66
CA PRO A 99 11.60 -7.33 -11.03
C PRO A 99 11.14 -8.14 -12.26
N GLY A 100 12.03 -8.35 -13.24
CA GLY A 100 11.74 -9.16 -14.44
C GLY A 100 11.43 -10.63 -14.14
N ARG A 101 11.73 -11.13 -12.94
CA ARG A 101 11.45 -12.51 -12.51
C ARG A 101 10.16 -12.65 -11.69
N LYS A 102 9.39 -11.57 -11.51
CA LYS A 102 8.10 -11.58 -10.77
C LYS A 102 7.15 -12.67 -11.27
N GLY A 103 7.09 -12.91 -12.59
CA GLY A 103 6.26 -13.97 -13.18
C GLY A 103 6.58 -15.39 -12.70
N GLU A 104 7.79 -15.63 -12.16
CA GLU A 104 8.15 -16.92 -11.56
C GLU A 104 7.33 -17.24 -10.31
N CYS A 105 6.79 -16.23 -9.64
CA CYS A 105 5.92 -16.41 -8.48
C CYS A 105 4.59 -17.09 -8.81
N LEU A 106 4.16 -17.00 -10.08
CA LEU A 106 2.98 -17.68 -10.60
C LEU A 106 3.28 -19.08 -11.14
N ARG A 107 4.56 -19.44 -11.30
CA ARG A 107 4.93 -20.76 -11.79
C ARG A 107 4.57 -21.81 -10.73
N LEU A 108 3.78 -22.79 -11.15
CA LEU A 108 3.63 -24.04 -10.42
C LEU A 108 5.02 -24.67 -10.34
N LYS A 109 5.65 -24.63 -9.16
CA LYS A 109 6.66 -25.63 -8.85
C LYS A 109 5.93 -26.97 -8.93
N HIS A 110 6.15 -27.70 -10.01
CA HIS A 110 5.81 -29.12 -10.08
C HIS A 110 6.72 -29.82 -9.06
N GLY A 111 6.36 -29.72 -7.78
CA GLY A 111 6.98 -30.49 -6.73
C GLY A 111 6.51 -31.92 -6.89
N ARG A 112 7.45 -32.82 -7.19
CA ARG A 112 7.36 -34.28 -7.00
C ARG A 112 6.27 -34.60 -5.97
N SER A 113 5.25 -35.30 -6.41
CA SER A 113 4.30 -35.97 -5.54
C SER A 113 5.10 -36.73 -4.47
N LYS A 114 5.15 -36.22 -3.25
CA LYS A 114 5.66 -36.99 -2.12
C LYS A 114 4.61 -38.07 -1.92
N LYS A 115 4.82 -39.25 -2.52
CA LYS A 115 4.00 -40.43 -2.25
C LYS A 115 3.92 -40.54 -0.73
N ARG A 116 2.73 -40.34 -0.19
CA ARG A 116 2.42 -40.67 1.19
C ARG A 116 2.49 -42.18 1.23
N THR A 117 3.62 -42.72 1.71
CA THR A 117 3.67 -44.12 2.11
C THR A 117 2.69 -44.24 3.26
N GLU A 118 1.53 -44.82 2.99
CA GLU A 118 0.68 -45.42 4.01
C GLU A 118 1.48 -46.61 4.56
N THR A 119 2.00 -46.45 5.77
CA THR A 119 2.50 -47.60 6.54
C THR A 119 1.27 -48.21 7.21
N LEU A 120 1.02 -49.46 6.83
CA LEU A 120 0.10 -50.40 7.47
C LEU A 120 0.54 -50.71 8.90
#